data_AF-A0A2W7RX83-F1
#
_entry.id   AF-A0A2W7RX83-F1
#
_cell.length_a   1.000
_cell.length_b   1.000
_cell.length_c   1.000
_cell.angle_alpha   90.00
_cell.angle_beta   90.00
_cell.angle_gamma   90.00
#
_symmetry.space_group_name_H-M   'P 1'
#
loop_
_entity.id
_entity.type
_entity.pdbx_description
1 polymer ?
#
loop_
_entity_poly.entity_id
_entity_poly.type
_entity_poly.pdbx_seq_one_letter_code
_entity_poly.pdbx_strand_id
1 'polypeptide(L)'
;MGPSVNPRFLCSYRRNFFYLCAHERGCIDMIIVNVKENESIEKALKRFKKKFDKTGAVRELRARQAFIKPSVKNRAQKIKAAYKQHLQEEANG
;
A
#
# COMPACT_ATOMS: atom_id res chain seq x y z
N MET A 1 4.34 12.00 47.68
CA MET A 1 5.59 12.54 47.08
C MET A 1 5.74 11.88 45.72
N GLY A 2 5.41 12.61 44.66
CA GLY A 2 5.38 12.07 43.29
C GLY A 2 6.77 12.01 42.63
N PRO A 3 6.98 11.14 41.63
CA PRO A 3 8.21 11.15 40.85
C PRO A 3 8.15 12.19 39.72
N SER A 4 9.07 13.16 39.83
CA SER A 4 9.82 13.86 38.78
C SER A 4 9.13 14.11 37.42
N VAL A 5 8.62 15.33 37.26
CA VAL A 5 8.55 15.97 35.95
C VAL A 5 9.97 16.33 35.47
N ASN A 6 10.29 16.02 34.21
CA ASN A 6 11.38 16.71 33.51
C ASN A 6 10.87 17.23 32.15
N PRO A 7 10.91 18.56 31.91
CA PRO A 7 10.25 19.23 30.80
C PRO A 7 11.24 19.47 29.64
N ARG A 8 10.92 18.95 28.45
CA ARG A 8 11.53 19.43 27.18
C ARG A 8 10.48 19.48 26.09
N PHE A 9 9.43 20.25 26.36
CA PHE A 9 8.78 21.04 25.32
C PHE A 9 9.73 22.21 25.00
N LEU A 10 10.37 22.15 23.84
CA LEU A 10 10.76 23.35 23.13
C LEU A 10 10.46 23.13 21.65
N CYS A 11 9.35 23.77 21.28
CA CYS A 11 8.98 24.12 19.93
C CYS A 11 10.19 24.67 19.16
N SER A 12 10.55 24.02 18.06
CA SER A 12 11.28 24.68 16.98
C SER A 12 10.56 24.39 15.67
N TYR A 13 9.69 25.33 15.35
CA TYR A 13 9.15 25.57 14.03
C TYR A 13 10.31 25.98 13.10
N ARG A 14 10.81 25.05 12.27
CA ARG A 14 11.45 25.41 11.00
C ARG A 14 11.48 24.26 10.00
N ARG A 15 10.55 24.39 9.05
CA ARG A 15 10.71 24.16 7.61
C ARG A 15 11.19 22.78 7.14
N ASN A 16 10.22 22.08 6.54
CA ASN A 16 10.25 21.64 5.15
C ASN A 16 11.57 21.02 4.69
N PHE A 17 11.64 19.69 4.71
CA PHE A 17 12.19 18.96 3.57
C PHE A 17 11.65 17.53 3.56
N PHE A 18 10.84 17.22 2.55
CA PHE A 18 10.57 15.85 2.07
C PHE A 18 9.55 14.98 2.83
N TYR A 19 8.32 15.48 2.99
CA TYR A 19 7.14 14.63 2.80
C TYR A 19 6.52 15.00 1.45
N LEU A 20 6.17 13.98 0.66
CA LEU A 20 5.95 13.96 -0.81
C LEU A 20 7.29 13.90 -1.57
N CYS A 21 7.66 12.79 -2.21
CA CYS A 21 6.85 12.16 -3.26
C CYS A 21 6.88 10.63 -3.14
N ALA A 22 5.79 10.04 -2.64
CA ALA A 22 5.45 8.65 -2.89
C ALA A 22 4.96 8.52 -4.35
N HIS A 23 5.89 8.54 -5.30
CA HIS A 23 5.68 8.03 -6.65
C HIS A 23 6.24 6.61 -6.60
N GLU A 24 5.49 5.51 -6.69
CA GLU A 24 4.95 4.94 -7.95
C GLU A 24 3.96 3.80 -7.63
N ARG A 25 2.90 4.03 -6.86
CA ARG A 25 1.87 2.99 -6.63
C ARG A 25 0.48 3.55 -6.84
N GLY A 26 0.07 3.55 -8.09
CA GLY A 26 -1.29 3.92 -8.48
C GLY A 26 -1.33 4.97 -9.58
N CYS A 27 -0.45 4.86 -10.57
CA CYS A 27 -0.85 5.36 -11.87
C CYS A 27 -1.98 4.43 -12.35
N ILE A 28 -3.20 4.98 -12.42
CA ILE A 28 -4.33 4.39 -13.13
C ILE A 28 -3.98 4.49 -14.61
N ASP A 29 -2.96 3.74 -15.01
CA ASP A 29 -2.46 3.74 -16.37
C ASP A 29 -3.45 2.96 -17.22
N MET A 30 -3.96 3.63 -18.25
CA MET A 30 -4.55 2.96 -19.39
C MET A 30 -3.62 1.81 -19.79
N ILE A 31 -4.09 0.57 -19.67
CA ILE A 31 -3.26 -0.63 -19.88
C ILE A 31 -2.99 -0.78 -21.37
N ILE A 32 -1.89 -0.19 -21.84
CA ILE A 32 -1.42 -0.32 -23.22
C ILE A 32 -0.44 -1.48 -23.29
N VAL A 33 -0.69 -2.41 -24.21
CA VAL A 33 0.20 -3.54 -24.53
C VAL A 33 0.54 -3.45 -26.00
N ASN A 34 1.77 -3.02 -26.29
CA ASN A 34 2.29 -2.96 -27.64
C ASN A 34 2.57 -4.39 -28.13
N VAL A 35 1.92 -4.79 -29.22
CA VAL A 35 2.16 -6.07 -29.90
C VAL A 35 3.03 -5.78 -31.12
N LYS A 36 4.17 -6.46 -31.24
CA LYS A 36 5.01 -6.41 -32.45
C LYS A 36 4.61 -7.55 -33.39
N GLU A 37 4.82 -7.38 -34.69
CA GLU A 37 4.39 -8.29 -35.78
C GLU A 37 4.90 -9.75 -35.63
N ASN A 38 5.99 -9.97 -34.89
CA ASN A 38 6.58 -11.30 -34.66
C ASN A 38 6.23 -11.92 -33.29
N GLU A 39 5.30 -11.36 -32.52
CA GLU A 39 4.85 -11.93 -31.24
C GLU A 39 3.58 -12.78 -31.42
N SER A 40 3.56 -13.98 -30.82
CA SER A 40 2.33 -14.76 -30.75
C SER A 40 1.31 -14.08 -29.84
N ILE A 41 0.05 -14.00 -30.31
CA ILE A 41 -1.07 -13.33 -29.64
C ILE A 41 -1.23 -13.82 -28.19
N GLU A 42 -0.99 -15.11 -27.94
CA GLU A 42 -1.05 -15.71 -26.60
C GLU A 42 -0.07 -15.09 -25.60
N LYS A 43 1.14 -14.72 -26.05
CA LYS A 43 2.13 -14.05 -25.20
C LYS A 43 1.67 -12.63 -24.86
N ALA A 44 1.03 -11.93 -25.79
CA ALA A 44 0.45 -10.61 -25.54
C ALA A 44 -0.69 -10.69 -24.52
N LEU A 45 -1.60 -11.66 -24.65
CA LEU A 45 -2.68 -11.91 -23.68
C LEU A 45 -2.16 -12.24 -22.29
N LYS A 46 -1.10 -13.05 -22.19
CA LYS A 46 -0.47 -13.38 -20.90
C LYS A 46 0.14 -12.14 -20.23
N ARG A 47 0.77 -11.25 -21.00
CA ARG A 47 1.31 -9.97 -20.49
C ARG A 47 0.19 -9.02 -20.05
N PHE A 48 -0.88 -8.92 -20.84
CA PHE A 48 -2.06 -8.13 -20.51
C PHE A 48 -2.67 -8.58 -19.18
N LYS A 49 -2.92 -9.89 -19.02
CA LYS A 49 -3.48 -10.45 -17.77
C LYS A 49 -2.59 -10.13 -16.56
N LYS A 50 -1.27 -10.32 -16.69
CA LYS A 50 -0.32 -9.95 -15.63
C LYS A 50 -0.35 -8.46 -15.28
N LYS A 51 -0.45 -7.57 -16.27
CA LYS A 51 -0.57 -6.12 -16.04
C LYS A 51 -1.89 -5.78 -15.35
N PHE A 52 -3.01 -6.38 -15.78
CA PHE A 52 -4.33 -6.20 -15.17
C PHE A 52 -4.37 -6.64 -13.70
N ASP A 53 -3.78 -7.80 -13.39
CA ASP A 53 -3.70 -8.31 -12.03
C ASP A 53 -2.80 -7.42 -11.14
N LYS A 54 -1.73 -6.85 -11.71
CA LYS A 54 -0.83 -5.91 -11.02
C LYS A 54 -1.52 -4.58 -10.69
N THR A 55 -2.36 -4.06 -11.59
CA THR A 55 -3.14 -2.84 -11.35
C THR A 55 -4.19 -3.05 -10.25
N GLY A 56 -4.63 -4.29 -10.01
CA GLY A 56 -5.50 -4.59 -8.86
C GLY A 56 -6.91 -4.01 -8.95
N ALA A 57 -7.35 -3.58 -10.13
CA ALA A 57 -8.64 -2.93 -10.36
C ALA A 57 -9.83 -3.74 -9.81
N VAL A 58 -9.81 -5.07 -9.98
CA VAL A 58 -10.85 -5.97 -9.45
C VAL A 58 -10.92 -5.92 -7.92
N ARG A 59 -9.78 -5.81 -7.25
CA ARG A 59 -9.72 -5.74 -5.78
C ARG A 59 -10.32 -4.43 -5.28
N GLU A 60 -10.08 -3.34 -5.99
CA GLU A 60 -10.67 -2.04 -5.68
C GLU A 60 -12.18 -2.04 -5.92
N LEU A 61 -12.64 -2.57 -7.04
CA LEU A 61 -14.08 -2.69 -7.33
C LEU A 61 -14.80 -3.46 -6.22
N ARG A 62 -14.26 -4.61 -5.81
CA ARG A 62 -14.81 -5.40 -4.69
C ARG A 62 -14.81 -4.63 -3.37
N ALA A 63 -13.76 -3.87 -3.08
CA ALA A 63 -13.67 -3.07 -1.86
C ALA A 63 -14.63 -1.87 -1.85
N ARG A 64 -15.01 -1.35 -3.03
CA ARG A 64 -15.93 -0.21 -3.20
C ARG A 64 -17.40 -0.62 -3.23
N GLN A 65 -17.72 -1.89 -3.50
CA GLN A 65 -19.09 -2.40 -3.54
C GLN A 65 -19.86 -2.22 -2.22
N ALA A 66 -19.17 -2.26 -1.08
CA ALA A 66 -19.77 -2.13 0.24
C ALA A 66 -19.17 -0.98 1.05
N PHE A 67 -20.01 -0.24 1.76
CA PHE A 67 -19.55 0.76 2.73
C PHE A 67 -19.08 0.06 4.01
N ILE A 68 -17.78 0.16 4.28
CA ILE A 68 -17.17 -0.36 5.52
C ILE A 68 -16.82 0.84 6.41
N LYS A 69 -17.40 0.88 7.61
CA LYS A 69 -17.13 1.92 8.62
C LYS A 69 -15.61 2.02 8.89
N PRO A 70 -15.03 3.24 9.02
CA PRO A 70 -13.59 3.41 9.21
C PRO A 70 -13.05 2.68 10.44
N SER A 71 -13.83 2.62 11.52
CA SER A 71 -13.46 1.87 12.74
C SER A 71 -13.17 0.39 12.46
N VAL A 72 -13.96 -0.24 11.58
CA VAL A 72 -13.80 -1.67 11.26
C VAL A 72 -12.55 -1.88 10.41
N LYS A 73 -12.30 -0.98 9.44
CA LYS A 73 -11.06 -0.99 8.62
C LYS A 73 -9.82 -0.87 9.51
N ASN A 74 -9.81 0.09 10.43
CA ASN A 74 -8.67 0.36 11.31
C ASN A 74 -8.38 -0.82 12.26
N ARG A 75 -9.43 -1.45 12.80
CA ARG A 75 -9.28 -2.67 13.62
C ARG A 75 -8.63 -3.80 12.82
N ALA A 76 -9.12 -4.07 11.61
CA ALA A 76 -8.58 -5.13 10.75
C ALA A 76 -7.12 -4.88 10.35
N GLN A 77 -6.72 -3.62 10.16
CA GLN A 77 -5.32 -3.26 9.88
C GLN A 77 -4.39 -3.58 11.06
N LYS A 78 -4.77 -3.23 12.29
CA LYS A 78 -3.97 -3.50 13.50
C LYS A 78 -3.74 -4.99 13.72
N ILE A 79 -4.80 -5.81 13.59
CA ILE A 79 -4.71 -7.27 13.74
C ILE A 79 -3.75 -7.86 12.70
N LYS A 80 -3.87 -7.44 11.43
CA LYS A 80 -2.96 -7.89 10.36
C LYS A 80 -1.51 -7.47 10.60
N ALA A 81 -1.28 -6.30 11.18
CA ALA A 81 0.06 -5.83 11.48
C ALA A 81 0.72 -6.68 12.58
N ALA A 82 0.01 -6.92 13.70
CA ALA A 82 0.49 -7.77 14.78
C ALA A 82 0.82 -9.18 14.29
N TYR A 83 -0.07 -9.79 13.50
CA TYR A 83 0.17 -11.12 12.92
C TYR A 83 1.44 -11.18 12.05
N LYS A 84 1.69 -10.13 11.25
CA LYS A 84 2.92 -10.07 10.43
C LYS A 84 4.18 -9.87 11.25
N GLN A 85 4.11 -9.10 12.34
CA GLN A 85 5.23 -8.88 13.24
C GLN A 85 5.66 -10.19 13.89
N HIS A 86 4.70 -10.96 14.42
CA HIS A 86 4.99 -12.27 15.00
C HIS A 86 5.65 -13.22 14.00
N LEU A 87 5.14 -13.32 12.77
CA LEU A 87 5.75 -14.14 11.70
C LEU A 87 7.19 -13.70 11.36
N GLN A 88 7.49 -12.40 11.44
CA GLN A 88 8.84 -11.88 11.19
C GLN A 88 9.78 -12.18 12.34
N GLU A 89 9.31 -12.07 13.58
CA GLU A 89 10.07 -12.42 14.78
C GLU A 89 10.44 -13.91 14.78
N GLU A 90 9.49 -14.78 14.42
CA GLU A 90 9.70 -16.23 14.28
C GLU A 90 10.68 -16.60 13.15
N ALA A 91 10.72 -15.83 12.06
CA ALA A 91 11.62 -16.09 10.93
C ALA A 91 13.04 -15.54 11.15
N ASN A 92 13.22 -14.62 12.09
CA ASN A 92 14.51 -13.96 12.39
C ASN A 92 15.20 -14.51 13.64
N GLY A 93 14.53 -15.38 14.40
CA GLY A 93 15.10 -16.13 15.53
C GLY A 93 15.59 -17.50 15.11
#